data_AF-A0A2K1Z7Z7-F1
#
_entry.id   AF-A0A2K1Z7Z7-F1
#
_cell.length_a   1.000
_cell.length_b   1.000
_cell.length_c   1.000
_cell.angle_alpha   90.00
_cell.angle_beta   90.00
_cell.angle_gamma   90.00
#
_symmetry.space_group_name_H-M   'P 1'
#
loop_
_entity.id
_entity.type
_entity.pdbx_description
1 polymer ?
#
loop_
_entity_poly.entity_id
_entity_poly.type
_entity_poly.pdbx_seq_one_letter_code
_entity_poly.pdbx_strand_id
1 'polypeptide(L)'
;EVNEEYAKYMREVTDKLFTALSLGLGLEGHALKEGAGGEEIEYLLKINYYPPCPRPDLTLGVAAHTDLSALTILVPNEVPGLQIFKDGN
;
A
#
# COMPACT_ATOMS: atom_id res chain seq x y z
N GLU A 1 -2.97 10.91 -18.22
CA GLU A 1 -4.18 11.60 -17.70
C GLU A 1 -4.77 10.94 -16.44
N VAL A 2 -5.57 9.86 -16.50
CA VAL A 2 -6.24 9.30 -15.30
C VAL A 2 -5.26 8.81 -14.21
N ASN A 3 -4.21 8.06 -14.57
CA ASN A 3 -3.23 7.58 -13.59
C ASN A 3 -2.43 8.73 -12.95
N GLU A 4 -2.20 9.82 -13.67
CA GLU A 4 -1.50 11.00 -13.15
C GLU A 4 -2.38 11.76 -12.16
N GLU A 5 -3.66 11.93 -12.49
CA GLU A 5 -4.65 12.52 -11.59
C GLU A 5 -4.81 11.68 -10.32
N TYR A 6 -4.94 10.36 -10.47
CA TYR A 6 -4.95 9.44 -9.34
C TYR A 6 -3.69 9.57 -8.49
N ALA A 7 -2.50 9.62 -9.10
CA ALA A 7 -1.24 9.79 -8.37
C ALA A 7 -1.20 11.11 -7.57
N LYS A 8 -1.77 12.21 -8.09
CA LYS A 8 -1.88 13.48 -7.35
C LYS A 8 -2.72 13.33 -6.10
N TYR A 9 -3.92 12.75 -6.21
CA TYR A 9 -4.78 12.51 -5.04
C TYR A 9 -4.15 11.52 -4.05
N MET A 10 -3.44 10.51 -4.54
CA MET A 10 -2.74 9.55 -3.69
C MET A 10 -1.62 10.21 -2.87
N ARG A 11 -0.91 11.22 -3.41
CA ARG A 11 0.08 11.99 -2.64
C ARG A 11 -0.58 12.72 -1.48
N GLU A 12 -1.71 13.38 -1.70
CA GLU A 12 -2.43 14.08 -0.63
C GLU A 12 -2.92 13.13 0.48
N VAL A 13 -3.43 11.96 0.11
CA VAL A 13 -3.84 10.92 1.07
C VAL A 13 -2.63 10.42 1.86
N THR A 14 -1.52 10.15 1.16
CA THR A 14 -0.27 9.65 1.76
C THR A 14 0.31 10.67 2.75
N ASP A 15 0.36 11.96 2.41
CA ASP A 15 0.83 13.02 3.29
C ASP A 15 -0.03 13.16 4.55
N LYS A 16 -1.36 13.05 4.41
CA LYS A 16 -2.28 13.05 5.56
C LYS A 16 -2.06 11.84 6.47
N LEU A 17 -1.82 10.66 5.90
CA LEU A 17 -1.55 9.44 6.65
C LEU A 17 -0.20 9.52 7.38
N PHE A 18 0.88 9.96 6.72
CA PHE A 18 2.17 10.19 7.38
C PHE A 18 2.05 11.21 8.50
N THR A 19 1.25 12.27 8.30
CA THR A 19 0.98 13.27 9.35
C THR A 19 0.29 12.66 10.55
N ALA A 20 -0.81 11.93 10.33
CA ALA A 20 -1.56 11.29 11.39
C ALA A 20 -0.72 10.25 12.14
N LEU A 21 0.06 9.44 11.44
CA LEU A 21 0.93 8.42 12.02
C LEU A 21 2.06 9.05 12.85
N SER A 22 2.69 10.12 12.35
CA SER A 22 3.77 10.81 13.07
C SER A 22 3.25 11.40 14.38
N LEU A 23 2.13 12.13 14.31
CA LEU A 23 1.49 12.71 15.50
C LEU A 23 1.00 11.62 16.47
N GLY A 24 0.46 10.51 15.97
CA GLY A 24 0.02 9.37 16.77
C GLY A 24 1.15 8.70 17.56
N LEU A 25 2.39 8.80 17.08
CA LEU A 25 3.60 8.36 17.77
C LEU A 25 4.23 9.46 18.66
N GLY A 26 3.61 10.65 18.77
CA GLY A 26 4.14 11.78 19.53
C GLY A 26 5.30 12.50 18.86
N LEU A 27 5.48 12.32 17.55
CA LEU A 27 6.51 13.00 16.75
C LEU A 27 5.95 14.29 16.13
N GLU A 28 6.84 15.10 15.57
CA GLU A 28 6.42 16.20 14.69
C GLU A 28 5.70 15.65 13.45
N GLY A 29 4.70 16.38 12.95
CA GLY A 29 3.77 15.85 11.94
C GLY A 29 4.44 15.33 10.66
N HIS A 30 5.60 15.82 10.27
CA HIS A 30 6.27 15.40 9.04
C HIS A 30 7.35 14.32 9.27
N ALA A 31 7.61 13.91 10.51
CA ALA A 31 8.77 13.08 10.87
C ALA A 31 8.83 11.74 10.11
N LEU A 32 7.70 11.03 9.96
CA LEU A 32 7.70 9.76 9.22
C LEU A 32 7.83 9.96 7.71
N LYS A 33 7.30 11.06 7.15
CA LYS A 33 7.46 11.37 5.72
C LYS A 33 8.93 11.63 5.41
N GLU A 34 9.61 12.44 6.23
CA GLU A 34 11.06 12.67 6.11
C GLU A 34 11.86 11.38 6.23
N GLY A 35 11.53 10.52 7.20
CA GLY A 35 12.17 9.21 7.35
C GLY A 35 11.96 8.26 6.17
N ALA A 36 10.89 8.45 5.40
CA ALA A 36 10.56 7.68 4.20
C ALA A 36 11.16 8.28 2.90
N GLY A 37 11.94 9.35 2.98
CA GLY A 37 12.55 10.01 1.82
C GLY A 37 12.03 11.43 1.55
N GLY A 38 11.15 11.96 2.39
CA GLY A 38 10.67 13.34 2.31
C GLY A 38 10.02 13.65 0.96
N GLU A 39 10.51 14.69 0.30
CA GLU A 39 10.06 15.09 -1.04
C GLU A 39 10.62 14.21 -2.18
N GLU A 40 11.66 13.40 -1.91
CA GLU A 40 12.24 12.45 -2.86
C GLU A 40 11.56 11.07 -2.81
N ILE A 41 10.51 10.91 -1.98
CA ILE A 41 9.79 9.64 -1.87
C ILE A 41 9.23 9.17 -3.22
N GLU A 42 9.54 7.93 -3.58
CA GLU A 42 9.10 7.31 -4.81
C GLU A 42 7.68 6.75 -4.67
N TYR A 43 6.84 7.03 -5.68
CA TYR A 43 5.48 6.48 -5.76
C TYR A 43 5.40 5.45 -6.87
N LEU A 44 5.10 4.21 -6.51
CA LEU A 44 4.95 3.09 -7.43
C LEU A 44 3.48 2.65 -7.52
N LEU A 45 2.97 2.52 -8.75
CA LEU A 45 1.64 1.96 -9.01
C LEU A 45 1.78 0.54 -9.57
N LYS A 46 1.20 -0.43 -8.87
CA LYS A 46 1.15 -1.83 -9.31
C LYS A 46 -0.30 -2.27 -9.50
N ILE A 47 -0.68 -2.56 -10.74
CA ILE A 47 -2.00 -3.08 -11.09
C ILE A 47 -1.89 -4.61 -11.17
N ASN A 48 -2.56 -5.31 -10.26
CA ASN A 48 -2.55 -6.77 -10.21
C ASN A 48 -3.83 -7.32 -10.84
N TYR A 49 -3.69 -8.23 -11.81
CA TYR A 49 -4.81 -8.95 -12.40
C TYR A 49 -4.67 -10.45 -12.10
N TYR A 50 -5.63 -10.99 -11.35
CA TYR A 50 -5.67 -12.40 -10.96
C TYR A 50 -6.85 -13.08 -11.68
N PRO A 51 -6.61 -13.83 -12.77
CA PRO A 51 -7.67 -14.52 -13.49
C PRO A 51 -8.25 -15.70 -12.67
N PRO A 52 -9.46 -16.19 -12.99
CA PRO A 52 -9.99 -17.41 -12.40
C PRO A 52 -9.01 -18.59 -12.54
N CYS A 53 -8.76 -19.31 -11.45
CA CYS A 53 -7.87 -20.46 -11.42
C CYS A 53 -8.68 -21.76 -11.30
N PRO A 54 -8.45 -22.79 -12.15
CA PRO A 54 -9.12 -24.09 -12.02
C PRO A 54 -8.76 -24.88 -10.76
N ARG A 55 -7.58 -24.63 -10.20
CA ARG A 55 -7.02 -25.31 -9.02
C ARG A 55 -6.47 -24.31 -8.01
N PRO A 56 -7.33 -23.46 -7.41
CA PRO A 56 -6.90 -22.43 -6.47
C PRO A 56 -6.32 -23.02 -5.17
N ASP A 57 -6.57 -24.31 -4.90
CA ASP A 57 -5.99 -25.08 -3.80
C ASP A 57 -4.48 -25.37 -3.98
N LEU A 58 -3.95 -25.25 -5.20
CA LEU A 58 -2.56 -25.57 -5.53
C LEU A 58 -1.71 -24.37 -5.93
N THR A 59 -2.30 -23.16 -5.99
CA THR A 59 -1.62 -21.96 -6.50
C THR A 59 -1.98 -20.72 -5.68
N LEU A 60 -1.06 -19.76 -5.64
CA LEU A 60 -1.30 -18.44 -5.03
C LEU A 60 -1.28 -17.37 -6.12
N GLY A 61 -2.14 -16.36 -6.02
CA GLY A 61 -2.06 -15.19 -6.89
C GLY A 61 -0.76 -14.41 -6.70
N VAL A 62 -0.37 -14.20 -5.45
CA VAL A 62 0.95 -13.69 -5.04
C VAL A 62 1.42 -14.49 -3.83
N ALA A 63 2.71 -14.82 -3.78
CA ALA A 63 3.28 -15.52 -2.63
C ALA A 63 3.24 -14.65 -1.37
N ALA A 64 3.25 -15.29 -0.19
CA ALA A 64 3.35 -14.59 1.08
C ALA A 64 4.64 -13.76 1.12
N HIS A 65 4.51 -12.48 1.47
CA HIS A 65 5.60 -11.52 1.58
C HIS A 65 5.23 -10.37 2.49
N THR A 66 6.22 -9.57 2.85
CA THR A 66 6.05 -8.23 3.40
C THR A 66 6.45 -7.20 2.35
N ASP A 67 5.74 -6.08 2.29
CA ASP A 67 6.10 -5.00 1.39
C ASP A 67 7.43 -4.35 1.81
N LEU A 68 8.19 -3.89 0.81
CA LEU A 68 9.42 -3.12 1.02
C LEU A 68 9.16 -1.60 1.07
N SER A 69 7.94 -1.17 0.71
CA SER A 69 7.53 0.23 0.74
C SER A 69 7.36 0.72 2.19
N ALA A 70 7.52 2.04 2.39
CA ALA A 70 7.17 2.67 3.66
C ALA A 70 5.65 2.60 3.94
N LEU A 71 4.84 2.71 2.89
CA LEU A 71 3.38 2.64 2.95
C LEU A 71 2.82 2.07 1.64
N THR A 72 1.88 1.14 1.73
CA THR A 72 1.10 0.64 0.58
C THR A 72 -0.37 0.98 0.80
N ILE A 73 -1.00 1.57 -0.21
CA ILE A 73 -2.45 1.80 -0.23
C ILE A 73 -3.04 0.94 -1.34
N LEU A 74 -3.89 0.00 -0.97
CA LEU A 74 -4.50 -0.96 -1.88
C LEU A 74 -5.96 -0.59 -2.16
N VAL A 75 -6.33 -0.60 -3.44
CA VAL A 75 -7.74 -0.52 -3.88
C VAL A 75 -8.14 -1.88 -4.45
N PRO A 76 -8.87 -2.72 -3.68
CA PRO A 76 -9.37 -4.00 -4.18
C PRO A 76 -10.63 -3.80 -5.03
N ASN A 77 -10.96 -4.80 -5.83
CA ASN A 77 -12.30 -4.93 -6.42
C ASN A 77 -13.21 -5.74 -5.47
N GLU A 78 -14.40 -6.10 -5.96
CA GLU A 78 -15.41 -6.83 -5.18
C GLU A 78 -15.06 -8.32 -4.96
N VAL A 79 -14.00 -8.85 -5.60
CA VAL A 79 -13.59 -10.25 -5.47
C VAL A 79 -12.58 -10.39 -4.33
N PRO A 80 -12.87 -11.18 -3.28
CA PRO A 80 -11.95 -11.37 -2.15
C PRO A 80 -10.71 -12.17 -2.56
N GLY A 81 -9.57 -11.88 -1.92
CA GLY A 81 -8.32 -12.61 -2.18
C GLY A 81 -7.12 -12.15 -1.35
N LEU A 82 -7.12 -10.91 -0.84
CA LEU A 82 -6.09 -10.47 0.10
C LEU A 82 -6.22 -11.23 1.42
N GLN A 83 -5.11 -11.75 1.91
CA GLN A 83 -4.97 -12.38 3.21
C GLN A 83 -3.79 -11.77 3.95
N ILE A 84 -3.89 -11.67 5.27
CA ILE A 84 -2.82 -11.22 6.15
C ILE A 84 -2.44 -12.36 7.08
N PHE A 85 -1.15 -12.51 7.36
CA PHE A 85 -0.67 -13.46 8.36
C PHE A 85 -0.52 -12.77 9.72
N LYS A 86 -1.32 -13.17 10.71
CA LYS A 86 -1.36 -12.60 12.05
C LYS A 86 -1.63 -13.69 13.08
N ASP A 87 -0.88 -13.69 14.18
CA ASP A 87 -1.06 -14.62 15.30
C ASP A 87 -1.04 -16.11 14.89
N GLY A 88 -0.22 -16.44 13.87
CA GLY A 88 -0.10 -17.80 13.35
C GLY A 88 -1.17 -18.20 12.32
N ASN A 89 -2.02 -17.27 11.89
CA ASN A 89 -3.09 -17.50 10.92
C ASN A 89 -3.01 -16.53 9.74
#